data_AF-A0A957SXL8-F1
#
_entry.id   AF-A0A957SXL8-F1
#
_cell.length_a   1.000
_cell.length_b   1.000
_cell.length_c   1.000
_cell.angle_alpha   90.00
_cell.angle_beta   90.00
_cell.angle_gamma   90.00
#
_symmetry.space_group_name_H-M   'P 1'
#
loop_
_entity.id
_entity.type
_entity.pdbx_description
1 polymer ?
#
loop_
_entity_poly.entity_id
_entity_poly.type
_entity_poly.pdbx_seq_one_letter_code
_entity_poly.pdbx_strand_id
1 'polypeptide(L)'
;GGSAYAKLFNPASRYAIVGACAKISASGGVCSAASVAIGGLTPNAKQASSVAAALVGKALNAANIATAAAAVANDLGDDVMGDIHASEEYRRAMAPVYVERALTAAAARAKRLLHITANRLEVGEWRSDLLSGLHSFIILCSEWKPSFCLR
;
A
#
# COMPACT_ATOMS: atom_id res chain seq x y z
N GLY A 1 11.26 -6.58 0.29
CA GLY A 1 10.04 -5.78 0.53
C GLY A 1 9.26 -5.63 -0.77
N GLY A 2 7.98 -5.24 -0.73
CA GLY A 2 7.13 -5.02 -1.89
C GLY A 2 6.21 -3.84 -1.68
N SER A 3 5.81 -3.17 -2.76
CA SER A 3 4.86 -2.06 -2.73
C SER A 3 3.77 -2.24 -3.77
N ALA A 4 2.60 -1.65 -3.53
CA ALA A 4 1.48 -1.67 -4.45
C ALA A 4 0.56 -0.47 -4.26
N TYR A 5 -0.20 -0.18 -5.31
CA TYR A 5 -1.27 0.80 -5.33
C TYR A 5 -2.53 0.15 -5.93
N ALA A 6 -3.68 0.43 -5.32
CA ALA A 6 -4.98 0.00 -5.81
C ALA A 6 -5.94 1.20 -5.77
N LYS A 7 -6.73 1.39 -6.83
CA LYS A 7 -7.72 2.47 -6.88
C LYS A 7 -9.06 2.09 -7.50
N LEU A 8 -10.11 2.70 -6.97
CA LEU A 8 -11.45 2.76 -7.54
C LEU A 8 -11.52 3.95 -8.48
N PHE A 9 -11.71 3.70 -9.76
CA PHE A 9 -11.77 4.76 -10.77
C PHE A 9 -13.20 5.26 -10.94
N ASN A 10 -13.37 6.58 -11.04
CA ASN A 10 -14.57 7.16 -11.63
C ASN A 10 -14.48 7.04 -13.17
N PRO A 11 -15.43 6.36 -13.85
CA PRO A 11 -15.40 6.21 -15.30
C PRO A 11 -15.40 7.53 -16.06
N ALA A 12 -16.12 8.54 -15.55
CA ALA A 12 -16.30 9.81 -16.24
C ALA A 12 -15.06 10.72 -16.14
N SER A 13 -14.49 10.87 -14.94
CA SER A 13 -13.38 11.80 -14.70
C SER A 13 -11.99 11.15 -14.65
N ARG A 14 -11.92 9.81 -14.58
CA ARG A 14 -10.70 9.01 -14.33
C ARG A 14 -10.00 9.29 -12.99
N TYR A 15 -10.54 10.17 -12.14
CA TYR A 15 -10.05 10.38 -10.78
C TYR A 15 -10.37 9.19 -9.86
N ALA A 16 -9.57 9.04 -8.81
CA ALA A 16 -9.77 7.99 -7.82
C ALA A 16 -10.88 8.40 -6.83
N ILE A 17 -11.91 7.56 -6.73
CA ILE A 17 -12.94 7.67 -5.68
C ILE A 17 -12.33 7.22 -4.34
N VAL A 18 -11.57 6.13 -4.37
CA VAL A 18 -10.75 5.62 -3.27
C VAL A 18 -9.45 5.11 -3.87
N GLY A 19 -8.32 5.51 -3.30
CA GLY A 19 -7.00 4.97 -3.64
C GLY A 19 -6.25 4.58 -2.37
N ALA A 20 -5.57 3.44 -2.40
CA ALA A 20 -4.73 2.97 -1.30
C ALA A 20 -3.37 2.57 -1.82
N CYS A 21 -2.31 3.01 -1.15
CA CYS A 21 -0.95 2.55 -1.38
C CYS A 21 -0.43 1.81 -0.15
N ALA A 22 0.35 0.76 -0.40
CA ALA A 22 0.97 -0.06 0.63
C ALA A 22 2.44 -0.32 0.27
N LYS A 23 3.31 -0.23 1.27
CA LYS A 23 4.70 -0.67 1.23
C LYS A 23 4.94 -1.60 2.41
N ILE A 24 5.44 -2.79 2.13
CA ILE A 24 5.67 -3.85 3.12
C ILE A 24 7.12 -4.31 3.02
N SER A 25 7.80 -4.36 4.17
CA SER A 25 9.05 -5.09 4.35
C SER A 25 8.73 -6.36 5.13
N ALA A 26 9.28 -7.48 4.67
CA ALA A 26 9.05 -8.78 5.28
C ALA A 26 10.39 -9.48 5.49
N SER A 27 10.52 -10.17 6.63
CA SER A 27 11.63 -11.07 6.96
C SER A 27 11.04 -12.40 7.41
N GLY A 28 11.47 -13.51 6.83
CA GLY A 28 10.95 -14.84 7.18
C GLY A 28 9.42 -15.00 7.02
N GLY A 29 8.79 -14.27 6.11
CA GLY A 29 7.33 -14.28 5.92
C GLY A 29 6.52 -13.44 6.93
N VAL A 30 7.19 -12.81 7.88
CA VAL A 30 6.61 -11.88 8.87
C VAL A 30 6.85 -10.44 8.42
N CYS A 31 5.85 -9.57 8.60
CA CYS A 31 5.97 -8.15 8.30
C CYS A 31 6.90 -7.46 9.33
N SER A 32 8.06 -6.97 8.88
CA SER A 32 9.00 -6.22 9.73
C SER A 32 8.71 -4.72 9.75
N ALA A 33 8.17 -4.17 8.66
CA ALA A 33 7.72 -2.78 8.58
C ALA A 33 6.60 -2.65 7.53
N ALA A 34 5.62 -1.79 7.82
CA ALA A 34 4.55 -1.46 6.89
C ALA A 34 4.32 0.05 6.85
N SER A 35 3.96 0.56 5.68
CA SER A 35 3.47 1.93 5.51
C SER A 35 2.30 1.90 4.55
N VAL A 36 1.19 2.49 4.95
CA VAL A 36 -0.06 2.50 4.19
C VAL A 36 -0.59 3.94 4.18
N ALA A 37 -1.04 4.39 3.02
CA ALA A 37 -1.76 5.65 2.91
C ALA A 37 -2.98 5.48 2.00
N ILE A 38 -4.00 6.28 2.28
CA ILE A 38 -5.28 6.27 1.59
C ILE A 38 -5.62 7.69 1.12
N GLY A 39 -6.26 7.81 -0.04
CA GLY A 39 -6.61 9.08 -0.64
C GLY A 39 -7.83 9.00 -1.54
N GLY A 40 -8.37 10.15 -1.94
CA GLY A 40 -9.57 10.27 -2.75
C GLY A 40 -10.88 10.27 -1.94
N LEU A 41 -10.88 9.75 -0.71
CA LEU A 41 -12.05 9.78 0.17
C LEU A 41 -12.09 10.97 1.13
N THR A 42 -10.97 11.62 1.40
CA THR A 42 -10.80 12.80 2.26
C THR A 42 -10.14 13.92 1.44
N PRO A 43 -10.28 15.20 1.83
CA PRO A 43 -9.67 16.31 1.09
C PRO A 43 -8.16 16.17 0.92
N ASN A 44 -7.50 15.61 1.93
CA ASN A 44 -6.06 15.31 1.94
C ASN A 44 -5.84 13.80 2.07
N ALA A 45 -4.79 13.28 1.44
CA ALA A 45 -4.39 11.89 1.66
C ALA A 45 -3.99 11.68 3.12
N LYS A 46 -4.41 10.55 3.69
CA LYS A 46 -4.15 10.19 5.09
C LYS A 46 -3.25 8.98 5.18
N GLN A 47 -2.35 8.99 6.16
CA GLN A 47 -1.59 7.80 6.51
C GLN A 47 -2.47 6.89 7.36
N ALA A 48 -2.60 5.63 6.95
CA ALA A 48 -3.38 4.62 7.65
C ALA A 48 -2.50 3.91 8.69
N SER A 49 -2.18 4.62 9.78
CA SER A 49 -1.26 4.15 10.82
C SER A 49 -1.83 2.95 11.58
N SER A 50 -3.16 2.89 11.79
CA SER A 50 -3.82 1.75 12.43
C SER A 50 -3.65 0.47 11.59
N VAL A 51 -3.75 0.57 10.26
CA VAL A 51 -3.50 -0.55 9.33
C VAL A 51 -2.05 -1.04 9.43
N ALA A 52 -1.09 -0.10 9.41
CA ALA A 52 0.33 -0.45 9.50
C ALA A 52 0.66 -1.13 10.84
N ALA A 53 0.17 -0.59 11.95
CA ALA A 53 0.36 -1.14 13.28
C ALA A 53 -0.24 -2.54 13.43
N ALA A 54 -1.43 -2.79 12.86
CA ALA A 54 -2.08 -4.09 12.88
C ALA A 54 -1.30 -5.18 12.10
N LEU A 55 -0.48 -4.78 11.11
CA LEU A 55 0.23 -5.70 10.23
C LEU A 55 1.66 -6.00 10.69
N VAL A 56 2.36 -5.05 11.32
CA VAL A 56 3.74 -5.25 11.80
C VAL A 56 3.79 -6.38 12.85
N GLY A 57 4.78 -7.27 12.71
CA GLY A 57 4.94 -8.43 13.57
C GLY A 57 4.00 -9.60 13.24
N LYS A 58 3.11 -9.47 12.25
CA LYS A 58 2.20 -10.55 11.82
C LYS A 58 2.72 -11.25 10.57
N ALA A 59 2.33 -12.51 10.41
CA ALA A 59 2.54 -13.26 9.18
C ALA A 59 1.71 -12.65 8.04
N LEU A 60 2.29 -12.52 6.84
CA LEU A 60 1.62 -11.98 5.65
C LEU A 60 0.67 -13.01 5.01
N ASN A 61 -0.38 -13.40 5.72
CA ASN A 61 -1.46 -14.27 5.24
C ASN A 61 -2.75 -13.46 4.99
N ALA A 62 -3.71 -14.07 4.29
CA ALA A 62 -4.94 -13.38 3.89
C ALA A 62 -5.77 -12.89 5.10
N ALA A 63 -5.89 -13.69 6.16
CA ALA A 63 -6.65 -13.33 7.36
C ALA A 63 -6.07 -12.10 8.09
N ASN A 64 -4.75 -12.05 8.27
CA ASN A 64 -4.08 -10.92 8.91
C ASN A 64 -4.17 -9.66 8.04
N ILE A 65 -4.07 -9.81 6.71
CA ILE A 65 -4.22 -8.69 5.76
C ILE A 65 -5.64 -8.13 5.81
N ALA A 66 -6.68 -8.98 5.79
CA ALA A 66 -8.07 -8.54 5.89
C ALA A 66 -8.36 -7.85 7.23
N THR A 67 -7.86 -8.41 8.34
CA THR A 67 -7.98 -7.81 9.68
C THR A 67 -7.29 -6.45 9.74
N ALA A 68 -6.07 -6.34 9.22
CA ALA A 68 -5.34 -5.07 9.17
C ALA A 68 -6.04 -4.05 8.28
N ALA A 69 -6.58 -4.47 7.13
CA ALA A 69 -7.29 -3.58 6.21
C ALA A 69 -8.56 -2.98 6.85
N ALA A 70 -9.28 -3.73 7.68
CA ALA A 70 -10.44 -3.24 8.42
C ALA A 70 -10.08 -2.11 9.41
N ALA A 71 -8.85 -2.11 9.95
CA ALA A 71 -8.38 -1.08 10.87
C ALA A 71 -8.31 0.32 10.24
N VAL A 72 -8.40 0.44 8.91
CA VAL A 72 -8.44 1.75 8.22
C VAL A 72 -9.60 2.61 8.70
N ALA A 73 -10.70 2.00 9.15
CA ALA A 73 -11.86 2.72 9.67
C ALA A 73 -11.50 3.67 10.83
N ASN A 74 -10.48 3.32 11.62
CA ASN A 74 -9.98 4.14 12.74
C ASN A 74 -9.20 5.38 12.26
N ASP A 75 -8.68 5.36 11.02
CA ASP A 75 -7.84 6.42 10.46
C ASP A 75 -8.63 7.40 9.58
N LEU A 76 -9.86 7.04 9.18
CA LEU A 76 -10.65 7.85 8.24
C LEU A 76 -11.13 9.15 8.87
N GLY A 77 -11.54 9.14 10.14
CA GLY A 77 -12.18 10.29 10.79
C GLY A 77 -13.57 10.63 10.22
N ASP A 78 -13.99 11.87 10.41
CA ASP A 78 -15.33 12.39 10.04
C ASP A 78 -15.35 13.24 8.77
N ASP A 79 -14.20 13.44 8.12
CA ASP A 79 -14.00 14.27 6.91
C ASP A 79 -14.09 13.48 5.60
N VAL A 80 -14.77 12.33 5.63
CA VAL A 80 -14.98 11.53 4.41
C VAL A 80 -15.99 12.26 3.51
N MET A 81 -15.62 12.43 2.24
CA MET A 81 -16.40 13.20 1.28
C MET A 81 -17.53 12.35 0.67
N GLY A 82 -18.72 12.94 0.59
CA GLY A 82 -19.81 12.49 -0.26
C GLY A 82 -20.05 13.48 -1.42
N ASP A 83 -20.15 12.98 -2.64
CA ASP A 83 -20.49 13.79 -3.83
C ASP A 83 -21.40 13.01 -4.80
N ILE A 84 -21.69 13.61 -5.96
CA ILE A 84 -22.52 13.02 -7.02
C ILE A 84 -21.95 11.72 -7.61
N HIS A 85 -20.67 11.41 -7.37
CA HIS A 85 -20.00 10.23 -7.89
C HIS A 85 -19.93 9.09 -6.86
N ALA A 86 -19.91 9.43 -5.57
CA ALA A 86 -19.89 8.46 -4.47
C ALA A 86 -20.32 9.11 -3.16
N SER A 87 -21.27 8.48 -2.46
CA SER A 87 -21.66 8.87 -1.10
C SER A 87 -20.54 8.61 -0.10
N GLU A 88 -20.62 9.27 1.05
CA GLU A 88 -19.67 9.07 2.15
C GLU A 88 -19.62 7.60 2.58
N GLU A 89 -20.79 6.98 2.77
CA GLU A 89 -20.95 5.60 3.20
C GLU A 89 -20.31 4.64 2.20
N TYR A 90 -20.47 4.91 0.91
CA TYR A 90 -19.83 4.12 -0.13
C TYR A 90 -18.30 4.23 -0.08
N ARG A 91 -17.75 5.44 0.12
CA ARG A 91 -16.28 5.59 0.25
C ARG A 91 -15.74 4.91 1.50
N ARG A 92 -16.46 5.00 2.63
CA ARG A 92 -16.12 4.29 3.87
C ARG A 92 -16.13 2.78 3.68
N ALA A 93 -17.14 2.23 2.99
CA ALA A 93 -17.23 0.81 2.70
C ALA A 93 -16.12 0.32 1.75
N MET A 94 -15.72 1.13 0.78
CA MET A 94 -14.69 0.77 -0.19
C MET A 94 -13.25 0.97 0.32
N ALA A 95 -13.04 1.79 1.35
CA ALA A 95 -11.73 2.00 1.98
C ALA A 95 -11.03 0.69 2.39
N PRO A 96 -11.62 -0.19 3.24
CA PRO A 96 -10.96 -1.44 3.64
C PRO A 96 -10.71 -2.36 2.45
N VAL A 97 -11.63 -2.43 1.48
CA VAL A 97 -11.49 -3.26 0.28
C VAL A 97 -10.25 -2.88 -0.54
N TYR A 98 -10.03 -1.57 -0.75
CA TYR A 98 -8.90 -1.10 -1.55
C TYR A 98 -7.57 -1.15 -0.78
N VAL A 99 -7.60 -0.96 0.54
CA VAL A 99 -6.44 -1.21 1.40
C VAL A 99 -6.05 -2.68 1.34
N GLU A 100 -6.99 -3.61 1.46
CA GLU A 100 -6.74 -5.05 1.38
C GLU A 100 -6.12 -5.45 0.03
N ARG A 101 -6.64 -4.91 -1.07
CA ARG A 101 -6.09 -5.13 -2.42
C ARG A 101 -4.64 -4.64 -2.53
N ALA A 102 -4.34 -3.45 -2.02
CA ALA A 102 -2.99 -2.91 -2.00
C ALA A 102 -2.04 -3.75 -1.14
N LEU A 103 -2.46 -4.12 0.08
CA LEU A 103 -1.67 -4.96 0.98
C LEU A 103 -1.39 -6.34 0.38
N THR A 104 -2.40 -6.98 -0.22
CA THR A 104 -2.27 -8.30 -0.86
C THR A 104 -1.27 -8.26 -2.01
N ALA A 105 -1.36 -7.26 -2.89
CA ALA A 105 -0.42 -7.09 -3.99
C ALA A 105 1.00 -6.77 -3.51
N ALA A 106 1.15 -5.93 -2.47
CA ALA A 106 2.44 -5.61 -1.88
C ALA A 106 3.08 -6.84 -1.21
N ALA A 107 2.30 -7.64 -0.48
CA ALA A 107 2.73 -8.87 0.16
C ALA A 107 3.16 -9.93 -0.87
N ALA A 108 2.39 -10.09 -1.95
CA ALA A 108 2.75 -10.99 -3.04
C ALA A 108 4.10 -10.61 -3.68
N ARG A 109 4.34 -9.32 -3.92
CA ARG A 109 5.62 -8.82 -4.43
C ARG A 109 6.77 -9.00 -3.44
N ALA A 110 6.51 -8.80 -2.15
CA ALA A 110 7.50 -9.04 -1.10
C ALA A 110 7.92 -10.53 -1.08
N LYS A 111 6.98 -11.46 -1.23
CA LYS A 111 7.24 -12.91 -1.29
C LYS A 111 7.92 -13.35 -2.59
N ARG A 112 7.55 -12.76 -3.74
CA ARG A 112 8.16 -13.08 -5.03
C ARG A 112 9.65 -12.74 -5.06
N LEU A 113 10.04 -11.62 -4.46
CA LEU A 113 11.45 -11.24 -4.38
C LEU A 113 12.26 -12.22 -3.53
N LEU A 114 11.68 -12.77 -2.45
CA LEU A 114 12.34 -13.81 -1.65
C LEU A 114 12.64 -15.06 -2.48
N HIS A 115 11.74 -15.48 -3.37
CA HIS A 115 11.97 -16.64 -4.25
C HIS A 115 13.06 -16.37 -5.28
N ILE A 116 13.12 -15.16 -5.85
CA ILE A 116 14.19 -14.79 -6.80
C ILE A 116 15.55 -14.74 -6.09
N THR A 117 15.62 -14.18 -4.88
CA THR A 117 16.88 -14.13 -4.13
C THR A 117 17.31 -15.49 -3.61
N ALA A 118 16.40 -16.33 -3.14
CA ALA A 118 16.72 -17.69 -2.73
C ALA A 118 17.22 -18.53 -3.91
N ASN A 119 16.58 -18.42 -5.08
CA ASN A 119 17.02 -19.10 -6.30
C ASN A 119 18.34 -18.53 -6.85
N ARG A 120 18.65 -17.25 -6.60
CA ARG A 120 19.94 -16.65 -6.96
C ARG A 120 21.08 -17.13 -6.06
N LEU A 121 20.81 -17.50 -4.81
CA LEU A 121 21.83 -18.07 -3.92
C LEU A 121 22.16 -19.53 -4.27
N GLU A 122 21.24 -20.26 -4.90
CA GLU A 122 21.52 -21.63 -5.38
C GLU A 122 22.23 -21.67 -6.75
N VAL A 123 22.16 -20.58 -7.53
CA VAL A 123 22.83 -20.45 -8.83
C VAL A 123 24.03 -19.49 -8.71
N GLY A 124 25.16 -20.02 -8.24
CA GLY A 124 26.48 -19.47 -8.53
C GLY A 124 27.00 -18.41 -7.57
N GLU A 125 27.74 -18.87 -6.57
CA GLU A 125 28.84 -18.11 -5.97
C GLU A 125 29.89 -17.78 -7.04
N TRP A 126 29.90 -16.53 -7.53
CA TRP A 126 31.06 -15.84 -8.13
C TRP A 126 30.99 -14.32 -7.90
N ARG A 127 31.83 -13.88 -6.94
CA ARG A 127 32.62 -12.64 -6.80
C ARG A 127 32.09 -11.23 -7.17
N SER A 128 32.11 -10.42 -6.11
CA SER A 128 32.63 -9.04 -5.94
C SER A 128 32.00 -7.85 -6.67
N ASP A 129 31.60 -6.89 -5.83
CA ASP A 129 31.52 -5.44 -6.06
C ASP A 129 30.46 -4.92 -7.04
N LEU A 130 29.38 -4.34 -6.49
CA LEU A 130 28.85 -3.03 -6.90
C LEU A 130 27.61 -2.62 -6.08
N LEU A 131 27.88 -1.76 -5.10
CA LEU A 131 27.25 -0.46 -4.82
C LEU A 131 25.74 -0.25 -5.02
N SER A 132 25.20 0.44 -4.01
CA SER A 132 24.12 1.44 -4.04
C SER A 132 22.67 0.95 -3.95
N GLY A 133 22.28 0.53 -2.74
CA GLY A 133 20.92 0.76 -2.28
C GLY A 133 20.69 2.28 -2.09
N LEU A 134 19.64 2.81 -2.72
CA LEU A 134 18.75 3.89 -2.23
C LEU A 134 17.87 4.57 -3.31
N HIS A 135 17.97 4.22 -4.60
CA HIS A 135 17.25 4.98 -5.64
C HIS A 135 15.77 4.62 -5.91
N SER A 136 15.18 3.60 -5.28
CA SER A 136 13.81 3.17 -5.63
C SER A 136 12.68 3.90 -4.89
N PHE A 137 12.95 4.96 -4.14
CA PHE A 137 11.90 5.71 -3.42
C PHE A 137 11.21 6.78 -4.29
N ILE A 138 11.85 7.25 -5.38
CA ILE A 138 11.35 8.39 -6.17
C ILE A 138 10.42 7.97 -7.32
N ILE A 139 10.55 6.74 -7.85
CA ILE A 139 9.87 6.37 -9.10
C ILE A 139 8.36 6.11 -8.93
N LEU A 140 7.86 5.82 -7.72
CA LEU A 140 6.41 5.66 -7.51
C LEU A 140 5.66 6.99 -7.26
N CYS A 141 6.37 8.07 -6.91
CA CYS A 141 5.78 9.40 -6.76
C CYS A 141 5.85 10.23 -8.04
N SER A 142 6.77 9.95 -8.97
CA SER A 142 6.99 10.76 -10.17
C SER A 142 5.93 10.59 -11.28
N GLU A 143 5.08 9.56 -11.24
CA GLU A 143 3.90 9.47 -12.12
C GLU A 143 2.69 10.26 -11.59
N TRP A 144 2.83 10.89 -10.42
CA TRP A 144 1.87 11.80 -9.85
C TRP A 144 2.21 13.22 -10.31
N LYS A 145 1.54 13.70 -11.37
CA LYS A 145 1.70 15.07 -11.90
C LYS A 145 1.52 16.13 -10.79
N PRO A 146 2.21 17.28 -10.92
CA PRO A 146 2.57 18.17 -9.82
C PRO A 146 1.46 19.19 -9.54
N SER A 147 0.54 18.91 -8.63
CA SER A 147 -0.42 19.93 -8.17
C SER A 147 -0.99 19.60 -6.81
N PHE A 148 -0.18 19.22 -5.82
CA PHE A 148 -0.64 19.23 -4.42
C PHE A 148 0.55 19.16 -3.47
N CYS A 149 1.27 20.29 -3.34
CA CYS A 149 2.26 20.48 -2.29
C CYS A 149 2.35 21.97 -1.97
N LEU A 150 1.35 22.50 -1.27
CA LEU A 150 1.43 23.73 -0.48
C LEU A 150 0.34 23.66 0.61
N ARG A 151 0.64 23.02 1.75
CA ARG A 151 0.83 23.66 3.05
C ARG A 151 0.96 22.60 4.15
#